data_AF-A0A2D6JLT0-F1
#
_entry.id   AF-A0A2D6JLT0-F1
#
_cell.length_a   1.000
_cell.length_b   1.000
_cell.length_c   1.000
_cell.angle_alpha   90.00
_cell.angle_beta   90.00
_cell.angle_gamma   90.00
#
_symmetry.space_group_name_H-M   'P 1'
#
loop_
_entity.id
_entity.type
_entity.pdbx_description
1 polymer ?
#
loop_
_entity_poly.entity_id
_entity_poly.type
_entity_poly.pdbx_seq_one_letter_code
_entity_poly.pdbx_strand_id
1 'polypeptide(L)'
;MFGKSVLLKIILLFLLSTPIFAAQRAEVIIDGAMVYKKGDFGAPVLGYLRKGKLVKISNKNYGPFYKVKLRQGVIGYISDIDIRIVSGPGGRKARTAKGRGSRSKSKTRRPRKDARVKTYWGASLAMVNYTDRFKLTLGDDSTETTFSSQTLFLMANRTAPFSFLDGVVNLDINLGISTSTPSIYTDISSQSSGFVLLADASLMMPLHFLRARNFFTYFGAGLMFSHSIIDLYIDDTKLPIGKTRVGASITAGGAYTLGKFLLKFEPKYYFEEERYLGFHFGLQRAF
;
A
#
# COMPACT_ATOMS: atom_id res chain seq x y z
N MET A 1 -42.03 14.82 54.37
CA MET A 1 -42.41 13.56 53.68
C MET A 1 -41.94 13.63 52.23
N PHE A 2 -40.74 13.14 51.93
CA PHE A 2 -40.27 12.87 50.55
C PHE A 2 -39.66 11.46 50.55
N GLY A 3 -40.17 10.64 49.64
CA GLY A 3 -40.32 9.20 49.83
C GLY A 3 -39.05 8.38 49.66
N LYS A 4 -38.94 7.37 50.53
CA LYS A 4 -38.02 6.22 50.48
C LYS A 4 -38.11 5.40 49.16
N SER A 5 -38.95 5.79 48.19
CA SER A 5 -39.16 5.06 46.93
C SER A 5 -38.18 5.42 45.81
N VAL A 6 -37.46 6.54 45.90
CA VAL A 6 -36.49 6.95 44.87
C VAL A 6 -35.15 6.22 45.06
N LEU A 7 -34.72 5.99 46.31
CA LEU A 7 -33.45 5.33 46.60
C LEU A 7 -33.48 3.82 46.23
N LEU A 8 -34.64 3.17 46.38
CA LEU A 8 -34.80 1.75 46.01
C LEU A 8 -34.81 1.53 44.49
N LYS A 9 -35.29 2.51 43.71
CA LYS A 9 -35.29 2.43 42.22
C LYS A 9 -33.88 2.63 41.62
N ILE A 10 -33.01 3.39 42.27
CA ILE A 10 -31.63 3.59 41.80
C ILE A 10 -30.75 2.37 42.09
N ILE A 11 -30.97 1.69 43.23
CA ILE A 11 -30.22 0.48 43.59
C ILE A 11 -30.67 -0.73 42.74
N LEU A 12 -31.95 -0.81 42.35
CA LEU A 12 -32.43 -1.88 41.46
C LEU A 12 -31.99 -1.71 40.00
N LEU A 13 -31.65 -0.48 39.55
CA LEU A 13 -31.15 -0.23 38.19
C LEU A 13 -29.65 -0.57 38.02
N PHE A 14 -28.89 -0.61 39.11
CA PHE A 14 -27.46 -0.96 39.08
C PHE A 14 -27.19 -2.47 39.18
N LEU A 15 -28.14 -3.27 39.67
CA LEU A 15 -27.98 -4.72 39.84
C LEU A 15 -28.33 -5.55 38.58
N LEU A 16 -28.74 -4.93 37.48
CA LEU A 16 -29.15 -5.61 36.24
C LEU A 16 -28.26 -5.32 35.02
N SER A 17 -27.14 -4.62 35.18
CA SER A 17 -26.20 -4.32 34.08
C SER A 17 -24.89 -5.11 34.19
N THR A 18 -24.94 -6.39 34.54
CA THR A 18 -23.81 -7.24 34.15
C THR A 18 -23.85 -7.32 32.62
N PRO A 19 -22.80 -6.87 31.89
CA PRO A 19 -22.76 -7.10 30.46
C PRO A 19 -22.69 -8.61 30.31
N ILE A 20 -23.81 -9.22 29.93
CA ILE A 20 -23.87 -10.60 29.47
C ILE A 20 -22.92 -10.62 28.28
N PHE A 21 -21.69 -11.09 28.54
CA PHE A 21 -20.65 -11.18 27.55
C PHE A 21 -21.13 -12.23 26.55
N ALA A 22 -21.78 -11.77 25.49
CA ALA A 22 -22.25 -12.62 24.42
C ALA A 22 -20.99 -13.21 23.77
N ALA A 23 -20.72 -14.47 24.13
CA ALA A 23 -19.47 -15.14 23.85
C ALA A 23 -19.66 -16.25 22.83
N GLN A 24 -18.79 -16.31 21.84
CA GLN A 24 -18.63 -17.45 20.95
C GLN A 24 -17.35 -18.22 21.29
N ARG A 25 -17.28 -19.49 20.88
CA ARG A 25 -16.09 -20.31 21.10
C ARG A 25 -15.15 -20.23 19.91
N ALA A 26 -13.86 -20.07 20.19
CA ALA A 26 -12.79 -20.11 19.19
C ALA A 26 -11.65 -21.02 19.65
N GLU A 27 -10.95 -21.61 18.68
CA GLU A 27 -9.77 -22.43 18.86
C GLU A 27 -8.54 -21.61 18.45
N VAL A 28 -7.50 -21.60 19.28
CA VAL A 28 -6.22 -20.96 18.95
C VAL A 28 -5.49 -21.79 17.90
N ILE A 29 -5.07 -21.19 16.79
CA ILE A 29 -4.48 -21.92 15.65
C ILE A 29 -2.95 -21.89 15.57
N ILE A 30 -2.29 -21.03 16.34
CA ILE A 30 -0.83 -20.96 16.47
C ILE A 30 -0.39 -21.27 17.90
N ASP A 31 0.88 -21.66 18.09
CA ASP A 31 1.43 -21.79 19.43
C ASP A 31 2.01 -20.44 19.88
N GLY A 32 1.79 -20.06 21.14
CA GLY A 32 2.21 -18.75 21.66
C GLY A 32 1.35 -17.57 21.20
N ALA A 33 0.05 -17.76 20.96
CA ALA A 33 -0.85 -16.65 20.63
C ALA A 33 -0.91 -15.63 21.77
N MET A 34 -0.62 -14.37 21.48
CA MET A 34 -0.54 -13.28 22.46
C MET A 34 -1.93 -12.79 22.86
N VAL A 35 -2.10 -12.53 24.16
CA VAL A 35 -3.28 -11.87 24.71
C VAL A 35 -2.87 -10.52 25.27
N TYR A 36 -3.38 -9.45 24.68
CA TYR A 36 -3.03 -8.06 24.96
C TYR A 36 -3.98 -7.42 25.98
N LYS A 37 -3.50 -6.41 26.70
CA LYS A 37 -4.32 -5.61 27.63
C LYS A 37 -5.34 -4.72 26.92
N LYS A 38 -5.02 -4.27 25.70
CA LYS A 38 -5.90 -3.48 24.81
C LYS A 38 -5.87 -4.10 23.41
N GLY A 39 -6.85 -3.79 22.56
CA GLY A 39 -6.91 -4.24 21.16
C GLY A 39 -5.91 -3.49 20.28
N ASP A 40 -4.63 -3.62 20.60
CA ASP A 40 -3.50 -2.94 19.97
C ASP A 40 -2.27 -3.85 20.09
N PHE A 41 -1.51 -4.02 19.00
CA PHE A 41 -0.31 -4.86 18.98
C PHE A 41 0.84 -4.27 19.82
N GLY A 42 0.81 -2.96 20.10
CA GLY A 42 1.75 -2.30 21.01
C GLY A 42 1.35 -2.36 22.49
N ALA A 43 0.20 -2.95 22.84
CA ALA A 43 -0.24 -3.03 24.22
C ALA A 43 0.53 -4.10 25.03
N PRO A 44 0.65 -3.95 26.36
CA PRO A 44 1.26 -4.98 27.20
C PRO A 44 0.59 -6.35 27.03
N VAL A 45 1.41 -7.40 26.90
CA VAL A 45 0.95 -8.79 26.81
C VAL A 45 0.61 -9.30 28.20
N LEU A 46 -0.65 -9.71 28.39
CA LEU A 46 -1.18 -10.33 29.61
C LEU A 46 -0.86 -11.83 29.71
N GLY A 47 -0.54 -12.47 28.58
CA GLY A 47 -0.11 -13.85 28.55
C GLY A 47 -0.19 -14.49 27.16
N TYR A 48 0.11 -15.78 27.11
CA TYR A 48 0.17 -16.56 25.88
C TYR A 48 -0.78 -17.76 25.93
N LEU A 49 -1.34 -18.12 24.77
CA LEU A 49 -2.19 -19.30 24.60
C LEU A 49 -1.53 -20.31 23.66
N ARG A 50 -1.68 -21.59 23.99
CA ARG A 50 -1.18 -22.69 23.18
C ARG A 50 -2.11 -23.02 22.01
N LYS A 51 -1.55 -23.56 20.94
CA LYS A 51 -2.30 -24.09 19.80
C LYS A 51 -3.31 -25.15 20.24
N GLY A 52 -4.49 -25.16 19.62
CA GLY A 52 -5.59 -26.08 19.92
C GLY A 52 -6.40 -25.69 21.17
N LYS A 53 -6.00 -24.67 21.92
CA LYS A 53 -6.73 -24.23 23.12
C LYS A 53 -8.06 -23.60 22.73
N LEU A 54 -9.15 -24.11 23.31
CA LEU A 54 -10.48 -23.51 23.17
C LEU A 54 -10.65 -22.34 24.15
N VAL A 55 -11.12 -21.21 23.63
CA VAL A 55 -11.37 -19.97 24.37
C VAL A 55 -12.75 -19.41 24.07
N LYS A 56 -13.28 -18.64 25.03
CA LYS A 56 -14.49 -17.82 24.85
C LYS A 56 -14.06 -16.42 24.41
N ILE A 57 -14.57 -16.00 23.27
CA ILE A 57 -14.30 -14.68 22.69
C ILE A 57 -15.59 -13.87 22.51
N SER A 58 -15.50 -12.56 22.40
CA SER A 58 -16.65 -11.71 22.09
C SER A 58 -17.26 -12.04 20.72
N ASN A 59 -18.58 -11.86 20.58
CA ASN A 59 -19.26 -11.97 19.28
C ASN A 59 -18.89 -10.83 18.31
N LYS A 60 -18.51 -9.66 18.85
CA LYS A 60 -18.07 -8.49 18.08
C LYS A 60 -16.54 -8.37 18.08
N ASN A 61 -16.01 -7.85 16.99
CA ASN A 61 -14.61 -7.53 16.79
C ASN A 61 -14.33 -6.09 17.27
N TYR A 62 -13.15 -5.86 17.83
CA TYR A 62 -12.65 -4.55 18.24
C TYR A 62 -11.37 -4.27 17.43
N GLY A 63 -11.55 -3.79 16.20
CA GLY A 63 -10.46 -3.76 15.21
C GLY A 63 -10.07 -5.19 14.80
N PRO A 64 -8.77 -5.50 14.65
CA PRO A 64 -8.29 -6.86 14.35
C PRO A 64 -8.22 -7.77 15.60
N PHE A 65 -9.02 -7.48 16.63
CA PHE A 65 -9.00 -8.21 17.90
C PHE A 65 -10.38 -8.67 18.33
N TYR A 66 -10.40 -9.77 19.07
CA TYR A 66 -11.54 -10.19 19.89
C TYR A 66 -11.22 -10.04 21.37
N LYS A 67 -12.22 -9.69 22.18
CA LYS A 67 -12.06 -9.80 23.63
C LYS A 67 -12.07 -11.27 24.02
N VAL A 68 -11.10 -11.70 24.80
CA VAL A 68 -10.97 -13.08 25.30
C VAL A 68 -10.89 -13.09 26.82
N LYS A 69 -11.57 -14.04 27.46
CA LYS A 69 -11.50 -14.22 28.91
C LYS A 69 -10.47 -15.29 29.26
N LEU A 70 -9.43 -14.90 29.99
CA LEU A 70 -8.41 -15.80 30.53
C LEU A 70 -8.93 -16.55 31.78
N ARG A 71 -8.22 -17.61 32.19
CA ARG A 71 -8.43 -18.22 33.51
C ARG A 71 -8.16 -17.14 34.57
N GLN A 72 -8.94 -17.13 35.66
CA GLN A 72 -8.99 -16.07 36.70
C GLN A 72 -9.84 -14.83 36.38
N GLY A 73 -10.56 -14.81 35.25
CA GLY A 73 -11.56 -13.77 34.99
C GLY A 73 -11.04 -12.49 34.34
N VAL A 74 -9.72 -12.39 34.12
CA VAL A 74 -9.07 -11.30 33.39
C VAL A 74 -9.53 -11.30 31.93
N ILE A 75 -9.94 -10.13 31.43
CA ILE A 75 -10.32 -9.92 30.03
C ILE A 75 -9.14 -9.28 29.29
N GLY A 76 -8.72 -9.90 28.20
CA GLY A 76 -7.72 -9.37 27.28
C GLY A 76 -8.23 -9.34 25.84
N TYR A 77 -7.32 -9.09 24.91
CA TYR A 77 -7.59 -9.00 23.48
C TYR A 77 -6.69 -9.97 22.75
N ILE A 78 -7.24 -10.79 21.85
CA ILE A 78 -6.50 -11.72 21.01
C ILE A 78 -6.73 -11.38 19.54
N SER A 79 -5.71 -11.50 18.72
CA SER A 79 -5.83 -11.18 17.30
C SER A 79 -6.79 -12.14 16.58
N ASP A 80 -7.55 -11.62 15.62
CA ASP A 80 -8.47 -12.40 14.80
C ASP A 80 -7.76 -13.44 13.92
N ILE A 81 -6.50 -13.19 13.56
CA ILE A 81 -5.66 -14.12 12.79
C ILE A 81 -5.13 -15.31 13.61
N ASP A 82 -5.14 -15.23 14.94
CA ASP A 82 -4.58 -16.27 15.81
C ASP A 82 -5.61 -17.33 16.23
N ILE A 83 -6.87 -17.15 15.82
CA ILE A 83 -7.99 -17.98 16.27
C ILE A 83 -8.92 -18.40 15.12
N ARG A 84 -9.66 -19.48 15.35
CA ARG A 84 -10.72 -20.00 14.46
C ARG A 84 -12.01 -20.19 15.25
N ILE A 85 -13.10 -19.56 14.82
CA ILE A 85 -14.41 -19.69 15.48
C ILE A 85 -14.96 -21.11 15.26
N VAL A 86 -15.23 -21.84 16.35
CA VAL A 86 -15.68 -23.24 16.34
C VAL A 86 -17.19 -23.35 16.55
N SER A 87 -17.81 -22.44 17.31
CA SER A 87 -19.27 -22.38 17.49
C SER A 87 -19.72 -21.00 17.99
N GLY A 88 -20.60 -20.35 17.23
CA GLY A 88 -21.19 -19.03 17.47
C GLY A 88 -22.17 -18.70 16.33
N PRO A 89 -22.88 -17.56 16.35
CA PRO A 89 -23.82 -17.16 15.29
C PRO A 89 -23.20 -17.13 13.87
N GLY A 90 -21.87 -17.09 13.76
CA GLY A 90 -21.11 -17.20 12.51
C GLY A 90 -20.47 -18.57 12.22
N GLY A 91 -20.71 -19.59 13.05
CA GLY A 91 -20.17 -20.93 12.88
C GLY A 91 -21.05 -21.77 11.96
N ARG A 92 -20.65 -21.96 10.70
CA ARG A 92 -21.25 -22.95 9.80
C ARG A 92 -21.26 -24.33 10.49
N LYS A 93 -22.45 -24.81 10.86
CA LYS A 93 -22.69 -26.15 11.41
C LYS A 93 -22.05 -27.19 10.49
N ALA A 94 -21.03 -27.88 10.97
CA ALA A 94 -20.57 -29.13 10.39
C ALA A 94 -21.67 -30.18 10.62
N ARG A 95 -22.54 -30.39 9.62
CA ARG A 95 -23.42 -31.56 9.59
C ARG A 95 -22.56 -32.78 9.29
N THR A 96 -22.39 -33.63 10.29
CA THR A 96 -22.13 -35.05 10.12
C THR A 96 -23.26 -35.64 9.27
N ALA A 97 -22.98 -35.91 7.99
CA ALA A 97 -23.85 -36.67 7.12
C ALA A 97 -23.06 -37.87 6.57
N LYS A 98 -23.38 -39.02 7.15
CA LYS A 98 -23.00 -40.35 6.71
C LYS A 98 -23.60 -40.60 5.32
N GLY A 99 -22.77 -41.01 4.36
CA GLY A 99 -23.19 -41.74 3.16
C GLY A 99 -23.77 -40.92 1.99
N ARG A 100 -22.95 -40.63 0.99
CA ARG A 100 -23.09 -41.12 -0.41
C ARG A 100 -22.19 -40.28 -1.31
N GLY A 101 -21.33 -40.98 -2.06
CA GLY A 101 -20.41 -40.38 -2.99
C GLY A 101 -21.15 -39.57 -4.06
N SER A 102 -20.94 -38.27 -4.04
CA SER A 102 -20.87 -37.50 -5.27
C SER A 102 -19.59 -36.70 -5.21
N ARG A 103 -18.68 -36.98 -6.15
CA ARG A 103 -17.50 -36.16 -6.42
C ARG A 103 -17.96 -34.81 -6.96
N SER A 104 -18.58 -33.98 -6.13
CA SER A 104 -18.61 -32.56 -6.38
C SER A 104 -17.19 -32.07 -6.11
N LYS A 105 -16.43 -31.84 -7.19
CA LYS A 105 -15.20 -31.05 -7.15
C LYS A 105 -15.59 -29.65 -6.68
N SER A 106 -15.78 -29.49 -5.37
CA SER A 106 -15.84 -28.18 -4.74
C SER A 106 -14.49 -27.56 -5.07
N LYS A 107 -14.51 -26.62 -6.02
CA LYS A 107 -13.36 -25.77 -6.32
C LYS A 107 -13.13 -25.00 -5.03
N THR A 108 -12.28 -25.54 -4.15
CA THR A 108 -11.67 -24.82 -3.05
C THR A 108 -11.11 -23.57 -3.69
N ARG A 109 -11.83 -22.44 -3.57
CA ARG A 109 -11.36 -21.13 -4.00
C ARG A 109 -10.10 -20.93 -3.19
N ARG A 110 -8.94 -21.23 -3.78
CA ARG A 110 -7.63 -20.99 -3.19
C ARG A 110 -7.70 -19.58 -2.63
N PRO A 111 -7.34 -19.34 -1.36
CA PRO A 111 -7.30 -17.99 -0.82
C PRO A 111 -6.51 -17.15 -1.84
N ARG A 112 -7.16 -16.15 -2.44
CA ARG A 112 -6.50 -15.26 -3.39
C ARG A 112 -5.33 -14.66 -2.61
N LYS A 113 -4.10 -15.07 -2.95
CA LYS A 113 -2.88 -14.45 -2.41
C LYS A 113 -3.05 -12.94 -2.58
N ASP A 114 -2.89 -12.23 -1.47
CA ASP A 114 -3.00 -10.77 -1.41
C ASP A 114 -2.15 -10.17 -2.53
N ALA A 115 -2.68 -9.13 -3.18
CA ALA A 115 -1.98 -8.44 -4.25
C ALA A 115 -0.61 -7.93 -3.81
N ARG A 116 -0.44 -7.66 -2.50
CA ARG A 116 0.80 -7.21 -1.87
C ARG A 116 1.94 -8.24 -1.83
N VAL A 117 1.68 -9.50 -2.18
CA VAL A 117 2.67 -10.59 -2.09
C VAL A 117 3.03 -11.14 -3.47
N LYS A 118 2.67 -10.43 -4.54
CA LYS A 118 2.97 -10.85 -5.92
C LYS A 118 3.96 -9.90 -6.56
N THR A 119 4.78 -10.45 -7.42
CA THR A 119 5.61 -9.64 -8.32
C THR A 119 4.80 -9.31 -9.56
N TYR A 120 4.84 -8.05 -9.97
CA TYR A 120 4.21 -7.56 -11.18
C TYR A 120 5.28 -7.03 -12.12
N TRP A 121 5.09 -7.27 -13.41
CA TRP A 121 5.88 -6.68 -14.49
C TRP A 121 4.94 -6.05 -15.50
N GLY A 122 5.30 -4.91 -16.04
CA GLY A 122 4.45 -4.21 -16.99
C GLY A 122 5.11 -3.04 -17.67
N ALA A 123 4.25 -2.22 -18.24
CA ALA A 123 4.62 -0.95 -18.83
C ALA A 123 3.72 0.17 -18.31
N SER A 124 4.22 1.39 -18.35
CA SER A 124 3.45 2.60 -18.10
C SER A 124 3.73 3.69 -19.11
N LEU A 125 2.78 4.59 -19.24
CA LEU A 125 2.99 5.92 -19.81
C LEU A 125 3.18 6.90 -18.66
N ALA A 126 4.20 7.74 -18.76
CA ALA A 126 4.46 8.78 -17.77
C ALA A 126 4.52 10.16 -18.44
N MET A 127 3.69 11.08 -17.96
CA MET A 127 3.72 12.48 -18.36
C MET A 127 4.44 13.26 -17.27
N VAL A 128 5.62 13.79 -17.58
CA VAL A 128 6.50 14.45 -16.60
C VAL A 128 6.72 15.89 -17.04
N ASN A 129 6.51 16.86 -16.15
CA ASN A 129 6.87 18.25 -16.41
C ASN A 129 8.39 18.42 -16.28
N TYR A 130 9.14 17.94 -17.27
CA TYR A 130 10.60 17.94 -17.24
C TYR A 130 11.12 19.37 -17.16
N THR A 131 11.93 19.62 -16.14
CA THR A 131 12.49 20.95 -15.86
C THR A 131 14.00 20.91 -16.02
N ASP A 132 14.56 21.95 -16.64
CA ASP A 132 16.01 22.18 -16.70
C ASP A 132 16.34 23.65 -16.44
N ARG A 133 17.56 23.90 -15.97
CA ARG A 133 18.08 25.23 -15.70
C ARG A 133 19.18 25.57 -16.67
N PHE A 134 19.06 26.71 -17.33
CA PHE A 134 20.06 27.24 -18.24
C PHE A 134 20.66 28.51 -17.68
N LYS A 135 21.97 28.67 -17.85
CA LYS A 135 22.67 29.92 -17.60
C LYS A 135 22.78 30.65 -18.93
N LEU A 136 22.03 31.74 -19.07
CA LEU A 136 22.08 32.62 -20.23
C LEU A 136 23.10 33.73 -19.93
N THR A 137 24.12 33.84 -20.76
CA THR A 137 25.14 34.88 -20.66
C THR A 137 24.94 35.88 -21.79
N LEU A 138 24.62 37.13 -21.46
CA LEU A 138 24.55 38.26 -22.41
C LEU A 138 25.62 39.29 -21.99
N GLY A 139 26.74 39.31 -22.70
CA GLY A 139 27.89 40.13 -22.31
C GLY A 139 28.50 39.66 -20.99
N ASP A 140 28.68 40.56 -20.03
CA ASP A 140 29.23 40.25 -18.70
C ASP A 140 28.16 39.79 -17.69
N ASP A 141 26.87 39.97 -18.01
CA ASP A 141 25.78 39.57 -17.14
C ASP A 141 25.32 38.15 -17.46
N SER A 142 25.22 37.33 -16.41
CA SER A 142 24.70 35.97 -16.51
C SER A 142 23.45 35.79 -15.66
N THR A 143 22.36 35.39 -16.28
CA THR A 143 21.08 35.11 -15.60
C THR A 143 20.76 33.62 -15.70
N GLU A 144 20.43 33.00 -14.58
CA GLU A 144 19.92 31.63 -14.57
C GLU A 144 18.41 31.63 -14.76
N THR A 145 17.92 30.85 -15.71
CA THR A 145 16.49 30.71 -15.97
C THR A 145 16.11 29.23 -16.02
N THR A 146 15.01 28.92 -15.34
CA THR A 146 14.45 27.57 -15.27
C THR A 146 13.32 27.44 -16.29
N PHE A 147 13.40 26.41 -17.13
CA PHE A 147 12.39 26.11 -18.14
C PHE A 147 11.78 24.74 -17.87
N SER A 148 10.49 24.59 -18.13
CA SER A 148 9.78 23.31 -17.94
C SER A 148 8.90 22.98 -19.13
N SER A 149 8.83 21.70 -19.50
CA SER A 149 7.92 21.22 -20.53
C SER A 149 7.38 19.83 -20.23
N GLN A 150 6.17 19.55 -20.69
CA GLN A 150 5.57 18.24 -20.52
C GLN A 150 6.19 17.24 -21.50
N THR A 151 6.86 16.22 -20.96
CA THR A 151 7.54 15.16 -21.71
C THR A 151 6.85 13.82 -21.44
N LEU A 152 6.57 13.08 -22.50
CA LEU A 152 5.98 11.75 -22.41
C LEU A 152 7.09 10.68 -22.40
N PHE A 153 6.99 9.75 -21.47
CA PHE A 153 7.89 8.60 -21.32
C PHE A 153 7.12 7.30 -21.49
N LEU A 154 7.70 6.37 -22.24
CA LEU A 154 7.33 4.96 -22.21
C LEU A 154 8.21 4.27 -21.18
N MET A 155 7.60 3.60 -20.19
CA MET A 155 8.35 2.95 -19.11
C MET A 155 8.08 1.47 -19.03
N ALA A 156 9.11 0.70 -18.72
CA ALA A 156 9.00 -0.64 -18.16
C ALA A 156 8.97 -0.52 -16.63
N ASN A 157 8.12 -1.32 -15.98
CA ASN A 157 8.04 -1.30 -14.52
C ASN A 157 7.87 -2.66 -13.88
N ARG A 158 8.40 -2.73 -12.66
CA ARG A 158 8.38 -3.90 -11.81
C ARG A 158 7.99 -3.50 -10.40
N THR A 159 6.95 -4.14 -9.86
CA THR A 159 6.56 -4.00 -8.46
C THR A 159 6.76 -5.36 -7.78
N ALA A 160 7.55 -5.43 -6.71
CA ALA A 160 7.84 -6.68 -6.02
C ALA A 160 7.73 -6.50 -4.49
N PRO A 161 7.29 -7.53 -3.75
CA PRO A 161 7.32 -7.49 -2.29
C PRO A 161 8.77 -7.38 -1.79
N PHE A 162 9.00 -6.52 -0.80
CA PHE A 162 10.28 -6.26 -0.19
C PHE A 162 10.12 -6.22 1.33
N SER A 163 10.99 -6.92 2.05
CA SER A 163 10.98 -6.95 3.51
C SER A 163 11.73 -5.74 4.05
N PHE A 164 11.06 -4.90 4.85
CA PHE A 164 11.62 -3.70 5.43
C PHE A 164 11.06 -3.46 6.84
N LEU A 165 11.95 -3.29 7.83
CA LEU A 165 11.60 -3.01 9.23
C LEU A 165 10.45 -3.91 9.76
N ASP A 166 10.63 -5.23 9.68
CA ASP A 166 9.66 -6.26 10.08
C ASP A 166 8.32 -6.28 9.32
N GLY A 167 8.14 -5.40 8.35
CA GLY A 167 6.98 -5.33 7.46
C GLY A 167 7.28 -5.81 6.03
N VAL A 168 6.21 -6.05 5.27
CA VAL A 168 6.27 -6.22 3.81
C VAL A 168 5.79 -4.93 3.16
N VAL A 169 6.72 -4.24 2.52
CA VAL A 169 6.45 -3.12 1.60
C VAL A 169 6.58 -3.62 0.17
N ASN A 170 6.24 -2.79 -0.83
CA ASN A 170 6.57 -3.11 -2.22
C ASN A 170 7.74 -2.24 -2.68
N LEU A 171 8.73 -2.83 -3.32
CA LEU A 171 9.71 -2.10 -4.11
C LEU A 171 9.17 -1.93 -5.54
N ASP A 172 9.06 -0.69 -5.98
CA ASP A 172 8.66 -0.32 -7.34
C ASP A 172 9.86 0.22 -8.10
N ILE A 173 10.18 -0.40 -9.22
CA ILE A 173 11.27 0.01 -10.10
C ILE A 173 10.64 0.43 -11.43
N ASN A 174 10.93 1.64 -11.87
CA ASN A 174 10.49 2.19 -13.14
C ASN A 174 11.72 2.56 -13.98
N LEU A 175 11.71 2.19 -15.27
CA LEU A 175 12.72 2.58 -16.25
C LEU A 175 12.01 3.11 -17.49
N GLY A 176 12.14 4.40 -17.74
CA GLY A 176 11.49 5.14 -18.80
C GLY A 176 12.46 5.71 -19.81
N ILE A 177 11.99 5.80 -21.06
CA ILE A 177 12.66 6.52 -22.14
C ILE A 177 11.67 7.46 -22.81
N SER A 178 12.14 8.66 -23.14
CA SER A 178 11.50 9.59 -24.06
C SER A 178 12.45 9.81 -25.22
N THR A 179 11.99 9.60 -26.45
CA THR A 179 12.75 9.86 -27.68
C THR A 179 12.43 11.22 -28.28
N SER A 180 11.50 11.96 -27.67
CA SER A 180 11.21 13.34 -28.03
C SER A 180 12.07 14.27 -27.20
N THR A 181 12.71 15.24 -27.85
CA THR A 181 13.36 16.33 -27.14
C THR A 181 12.30 17.15 -26.40
N PRO A 182 12.50 17.47 -25.10
CA PRO A 182 11.63 18.39 -24.38
C PRO A 182 11.49 19.73 -25.14
N SER A 183 10.28 20.31 -25.18
CA SER A 183 10.03 21.50 -26.01
C SER A 183 10.80 22.75 -25.54
N ILE A 184 11.34 22.75 -24.31
CA ILE A 184 12.23 23.83 -23.85
C ILE A 184 13.44 24.04 -24.78
N TYR A 185 13.86 23.01 -25.52
CA TYR A 185 15.00 23.09 -26.43
C TYR A 185 14.62 23.59 -27.83
N THR A 186 13.34 23.55 -28.21
CA THR A 186 12.89 24.06 -29.52
C THR A 186 12.88 25.58 -29.57
N ASP A 187 12.82 26.25 -28.42
CA ASP A 187 12.87 27.72 -28.35
C ASP A 187 14.29 28.27 -28.59
N ILE A 188 15.31 27.42 -28.43
CA ILE A 188 16.73 27.79 -28.52
C ILE A 188 17.37 27.26 -29.81
N SER A 189 16.73 26.29 -30.47
CA SER A 189 17.33 25.56 -31.58
C SER A 189 16.33 25.31 -32.70
N SER A 190 16.79 25.49 -33.94
CA SER A 190 15.99 25.24 -35.15
C SER A 190 15.63 23.76 -35.32
N GLN A 191 16.48 22.85 -34.83
CA GLN A 191 16.28 21.41 -34.87
C GLN A 191 16.88 20.79 -33.60
N SER A 192 16.18 19.84 -32.99
CA SER A 192 16.72 19.11 -31.86
C SER A 192 16.43 17.62 -31.99
N SER A 193 17.36 16.80 -31.52
CA SER A 193 17.20 15.34 -31.50
C SER A 193 17.88 14.76 -30.27
N GLY A 194 17.40 13.64 -29.76
CA GLY A 194 18.01 13.02 -28.60
C GLY A 194 17.05 12.12 -27.85
N PHE A 195 17.43 11.79 -26.62
CA PHE A 195 16.57 11.04 -25.72
C PHE A 195 16.79 11.45 -24.27
N VAL A 196 15.79 11.15 -23.45
CA VAL A 196 15.84 11.27 -22.00
C VAL A 196 15.51 9.92 -21.40
N LEU A 197 16.40 9.42 -20.55
CA LEU A 197 16.17 8.28 -19.68
C LEU A 197 15.75 8.78 -18.30
N LEU A 198 14.77 8.10 -17.72
CA LEU A 198 14.28 8.35 -16.38
C LEU A 198 14.16 7.00 -15.66
N ALA A 199 14.83 6.84 -14.53
CA ALA A 199 14.73 5.65 -13.71
C ALA A 199 14.42 6.03 -12.26
N ASP A 200 13.56 5.25 -11.60
CA ASP A 200 13.32 5.41 -10.16
C ASP A 200 13.11 4.06 -9.47
N ALA A 201 13.52 4.01 -8.20
CA ALA A 201 13.34 2.87 -7.32
C ALA A 201 12.73 3.36 -5.99
N SER A 202 11.47 3.00 -5.75
CA SER A 202 10.66 3.52 -4.66
C SER A 202 10.12 2.43 -3.74
N LEU A 203 10.21 2.64 -2.43
CA LEU A 203 9.52 1.82 -1.44
C LEU A 203 8.08 2.32 -1.29
N MET A 204 7.10 1.49 -1.65
CA MET A 204 5.68 1.77 -1.54
C MET A 204 5.09 1.16 -0.27
N MET A 205 4.52 2.02 0.56
CA MET A 205 3.76 1.66 1.75
C MET A 205 2.27 1.68 1.43
N PRO A 206 1.55 0.54 1.55
CA PRO A 206 0.11 0.51 1.35
C PRO A 206 -0.58 1.26 2.51
N LEU A 207 -1.40 2.26 2.17
CA LEU A 207 -2.15 3.04 3.15
C LEU A 207 -3.49 2.37 3.48
N HIS A 208 -4.26 2.02 2.46
CA HIS A 208 -5.59 1.44 2.62
C HIS A 208 -5.80 0.29 1.64
N PHE A 209 -6.40 -0.79 2.13
CA PHE A 209 -6.77 -1.94 1.31
C PHE A 209 -8.27 -2.19 1.36
N LEU A 210 -8.99 -1.79 0.32
CA LEU A 210 -10.42 -2.06 0.19
C LEU A 210 -10.61 -3.43 -0.46
N ARG A 211 -10.52 -4.49 0.37
CA ARG A 211 -10.57 -5.90 -0.08
C ARG A 211 -11.80 -6.24 -0.92
N ALA A 212 -12.93 -5.57 -0.69
CA ALA A 212 -14.17 -5.77 -1.46
C ALA A 212 -14.08 -5.23 -2.89
N ARG A 213 -13.19 -4.26 -3.16
CA ARG A 213 -13.11 -3.52 -4.42
C ARG A 213 -11.83 -3.78 -5.21
N ASN A 214 -10.99 -4.72 -4.80
CA ASN A 214 -9.70 -5.01 -5.48
C ASN A 214 -8.80 -3.76 -5.63
N PHE A 215 -9.03 -2.73 -4.82
CA PHE A 215 -8.41 -1.42 -4.92
C PHE A 215 -7.60 -1.14 -3.67
N PHE A 216 -6.43 -0.55 -3.85
CA PHE A 216 -5.59 -0.11 -2.75
C PHE A 216 -4.89 1.22 -3.07
N THR A 217 -4.63 2.00 -2.03
CA THR A 217 -3.84 3.23 -2.14
C THR A 217 -2.53 3.07 -1.41
N TYR A 218 -1.53 3.85 -1.82
CA TYR A 218 -0.19 3.80 -1.27
C TYR A 218 0.48 5.16 -1.33
N PHE A 219 1.50 5.32 -0.51
CA PHE A 219 2.50 6.37 -0.60
C PHE A 219 3.87 5.70 -0.70
N GLY A 220 4.81 6.31 -1.39
CA GLY A 220 6.17 5.80 -1.47
C GLY A 220 7.20 6.90 -1.60
N ALA A 221 8.43 6.54 -1.29
CA ALA A 221 9.60 7.39 -1.48
C ALA A 221 10.75 6.55 -2.02
N GLY A 222 11.58 7.16 -2.84
CA GLY A 222 12.60 6.45 -3.59
C GLY A 222 13.73 7.33 -4.07
N LEU A 223 14.74 6.67 -4.63
CA LEU A 223 15.80 7.32 -5.37
C LEU A 223 15.39 7.42 -6.84
N MET A 224 15.84 8.46 -7.51
CA MET A 224 15.65 8.64 -8.93
C MET A 224 16.98 8.98 -9.62
N PHE A 225 17.01 8.69 -10.91
CA PHE A 225 18.11 8.94 -11.81
C PHE A 225 17.53 9.42 -13.14
N SER A 226 18.09 10.48 -13.72
CA SER A 226 17.78 10.89 -15.08
C SER A 226 19.05 11.13 -15.88
N HIS A 227 19.00 10.79 -17.17
CA HIS A 227 20.12 10.97 -18.09
C HIS A 227 19.60 11.41 -19.44
N SER A 228 20.07 12.54 -19.96
CA SER A 228 19.71 13.05 -21.28
C SER A 228 20.95 13.19 -22.16
N ILE A 229 20.77 12.85 -23.44
CA ILE A 229 21.69 13.16 -24.52
C ILE A 229 20.86 13.85 -25.61
N ILE A 230 21.11 15.14 -25.82
CA ILE A 230 20.34 16.01 -26.71
C ILE A 230 21.32 16.76 -27.60
N ASP A 231 21.13 16.64 -28.90
CA ASP A 231 21.83 17.40 -29.91
C ASP A 231 20.97 18.60 -30.32
N LEU A 232 21.50 19.81 -30.15
CA LEU A 232 20.89 21.06 -30.64
C LEU A 232 21.62 21.54 -31.89
N TYR A 233 20.87 22.12 -32.83
CA TYR A 233 21.43 22.78 -34.02
C TYR A 233 21.13 24.28 -33.97
N ILE A 234 22.18 25.09 -33.83
CA ILE A 234 22.13 26.55 -33.82
C ILE A 234 23.00 27.04 -34.97
N ASP A 235 22.42 27.71 -35.96
CA ASP A 235 23.12 28.18 -37.17
C ASP A 235 23.99 27.08 -37.81
N ASP A 236 23.39 25.91 -38.07
CA ASP A 236 24.03 24.69 -38.60
C ASP A 236 25.16 24.08 -37.75
N THR A 237 25.44 24.66 -36.57
CA THR A 237 26.41 24.12 -35.62
C THR A 237 25.73 23.16 -34.66
N LYS A 238 26.23 21.92 -34.63
CA LYS A 238 25.77 20.89 -33.69
C LYS A 238 26.38 21.11 -32.30
N LEU A 239 25.53 21.31 -31.30
CA LEU A 239 25.88 21.43 -29.89
C LEU A 239 25.34 20.21 -29.10
N PRO A 240 26.18 19.22 -28.77
CA PRO A 240 25.75 18.09 -27.95
C PRO A 240 25.66 18.50 -26.48
N ILE A 241 24.52 18.22 -25.86
CA ILE A 241 24.23 18.46 -24.44
C ILE A 241 23.95 17.12 -23.77
N GLY A 242 24.79 16.76 -22.80
CA GLY A 242 24.61 15.59 -21.95
C GLY A 242 24.42 16.00 -20.50
N LYS A 243 23.37 15.52 -19.84
CA LYS A 243 23.14 15.81 -18.42
C LYS A 243 22.73 14.55 -17.67
N THR A 244 23.35 14.31 -16.52
CA THR A 244 23.03 13.22 -15.60
C THR A 244 22.63 13.82 -14.27
N ARG A 245 21.53 13.34 -13.70
CA ARG A 245 21.03 13.83 -12.42
C ARG A 245 20.66 12.65 -11.53
N VAL A 246 20.88 12.84 -10.24
CA VAL A 246 20.45 11.91 -9.19
C VAL A 246 19.60 12.70 -8.23
N GLY A 247 18.53 12.09 -7.76
CA GLY A 247 17.59 12.77 -6.88
C GLY A 247 16.80 11.80 -6.02
N ALA A 248 15.75 12.33 -5.42
CA ALA A 248 14.73 11.56 -4.73
C ALA A 248 13.37 11.74 -5.41
N SER A 249 12.46 10.82 -5.18
CA SER A 249 11.06 10.97 -5.59
C SER A 249 10.13 10.57 -4.46
N ILE A 250 8.99 11.23 -4.39
CA ILE A 250 7.85 10.78 -3.61
C ILE A 250 6.70 10.46 -4.56
N THR A 251 5.94 9.42 -4.23
CA THR A 251 4.78 8.99 -5.00
C THR A 251 3.59 8.80 -4.08
N ALA A 252 2.42 9.21 -4.55
CA ALA A 252 1.15 8.79 -3.99
C ALA A 252 0.38 8.13 -5.13
N GLY A 253 -0.36 7.07 -4.85
CA GLY A 253 -1.05 6.40 -5.94
C GLY A 253 -2.17 5.48 -5.51
N GLY A 254 -2.96 5.11 -6.51
CA GLY A 254 -3.99 4.09 -6.42
C GLY A 254 -3.65 2.95 -7.36
N ALA A 255 -4.02 1.74 -6.97
CA ALA A 255 -3.96 0.62 -7.88
C ALA A 255 -5.18 -0.29 -7.77
N TYR A 256 -5.60 -0.80 -8.92
CA TYR A 256 -6.77 -1.66 -9.08
C TYR A 256 -6.35 -3.01 -9.66
N THR A 257 -6.75 -4.09 -9.00
CA THR A 257 -6.42 -5.46 -9.42
C THR A 257 -7.55 -6.10 -10.21
N LEU A 258 -7.28 -6.38 -11.50
CA LEU A 258 -8.19 -7.10 -12.38
C LEU A 258 -7.62 -8.50 -12.67
N GLY A 259 -7.88 -9.44 -11.76
CA GLY A 259 -7.43 -10.82 -11.89
C GLY A 259 -5.91 -10.97 -11.75
N LYS A 260 -5.21 -11.08 -12.89
CA LYS A 260 -3.74 -11.11 -12.95
C LYS A 260 -3.14 -9.74 -13.29
N PHE A 261 -3.96 -8.75 -13.59
CA PHE A 261 -3.49 -7.42 -13.97
C PHE A 261 -3.60 -6.43 -12.80
N LEU A 262 -2.69 -5.47 -12.78
CA LEU A 262 -2.65 -4.35 -11.87
C LEU A 262 -2.64 -3.06 -12.70
N LEU A 263 -3.68 -2.26 -12.55
CA LEU A 263 -3.76 -0.91 -13.09
C LEU A 263 -3.26 0.05 -12.03
N LYS A 264 -2.32 0.94 -12.35
CA LYS A 264 -1.73 1.92 -11.44
C LYS A 264 -1.97 3.33 -11.97
N PHE A 265 -2.28 4.25 -11.07
CA PHE A 265 -2.22 5.69 -11.30
C PHE A 265 -1.39 6.35 -10.20
N GLU A 266 -0.32 7.03 -10.58
CA GLU A 266 0.71 7.51 -9.65
C GLU A 266 1.15 8.94 -10.00
N PRO A 267 0.60 9.96 -9.33
CA PRO A 267 1.30 11.24 -9.20
C PRO A 267 2.65 11.03 -8.48
N LYS A 268 3.68 11.63 -9.04
CA LYS A 268 5.05 11.65 -8.52
C LYS A 268 5.56 13.07 -8.45
N TYR A 269 6.31 13.35 -7.39
CA TYR A 269 7.05 14.61 -7.25
C TYR A 269 8.54 14.29 -7.12
N TYR A 270 9.32 14.90 -7.98
CA TYR A 270 10.74 14.65 -8.18
C TYR A 270 11.57 15.77 -7.54
N PHE A 271 12.62 15.37 -6.84
CA PHE A 271 13.58 16.24 -6.17
C PHE A 271 14.97 15.98 -6.77
N GLU A 272 15.31 16.71 -7.83
CA GLU A 272 16.66 16.77 -8.39
C GLU A 272 17.29 18.14 -8.05
N GLU A 273 18.11 18.70 -8.95
CA GLU A 273 18.46 20.13 -8.95
C GLU A 273 17.20 21.00 -9.02
N GLU A 274 16.25 20.58 -9.86
CA GLU A 274 14.94 21.20 -10.03
C GLU A 274 13.84 20.28 -9.52
N ARG A 275 12.75 20.89 -9.07
CA ARG A 275 11.58 20.15 -8.59
C ARG A 275 10.49 20.12 -9.65
N TYR A 276 9.92 18.95 -9.89
CA TYR A 276 8.87 18.82 -10.87
C TYR A 276 7.90 17.68 -10.57
N LEU A 277 6.73 17.75 -11.22
CA LEU A 277 5.62 16.82 -11.07
C LEU A 277 5.55 15.88 -12.29
N GLY A 278 5.16 14.63 -12.06
CA GLY A 278 4.77 13.70 -13.12
C GLY A 278 3.57 12.85 -12.74
N PHE A 279 2.93 12.26 -13.76
CA PHE A 279 1.80 11.35 -13.63
C PHE A 279 2.07 10.08 -14.41
N HIS A 280 1.95 8.92 -13.75
CA HIS A 280 2.20 7.63 -14.36
C HIS A 280 0.89 6.83 -14.42
N PHE A 281 0.65 6.21 -15.58
CA PHE A 281 -0.44 5.26 -15.80
C PHE A 281 0.15 3.91 -16.18
N GLY A 282 0.11 2.96 -15.26
CA GLY A 282 0.74 1.65 -15.41
C GLY A 282 -0.26 0.53 -15.61
N LEU A 283 0.08 -0.42 -16.49
CA LEU A 283 -0.56 -1.73 -16.60
C LEU A 283 0.50 -2.81 -16.39
N GLN A 284 0.33 -3.60 -15.34
CA GLN A 284 1.25 -4.67 -15.00
C GLN A 284 0.53 -6.01 -14.87
N ARG A 285 1.27 -7.11 -15.05
CA ARG A 285 0.78 -8.48 -14.93
C ARG A 285 1.55 -9.20 -13.83
N ALA A 286 0.81 -9.93 -12.99
CA ALA A 286 1.33 -10.77 -11.93
C ALA A 286 2.05 -12.01 -12.48
N PHE A 287 3.19 -12.34 -11.89
CA PHE A 287 3.95 -13.56 -12.08
C PHE A 287 3.95 -14.41 -10.80
#